data_AF-A0A2S5M9A0-F1
#
_entry.id   AF-A0A2S5M9A0-F1
#
_cell.length_a   1.000
_cell.length_b   1.000
_cell.length_c   1.000
_cell.angle_alpha   90.00
_cell.angle_beta   90.00
_cell.angle_gamma   90.00
#
_symmetry.space_group_name_H-M   'P 1'
#
loop_
_entity.id
_entity.type
_entity.pdbx_description
1 polymer ?
#
loop_
_entity_poly.entity_id
_entity_poly.type
_entity_poly.pdbx_seq_one_letter_code
_entity_poly.pdbx_strand_id
1 'polypeptide(L)'
;MTKWLTHHNLKTAAIFCAIPMIAAYIAARQGYLNANYHLSTWKGGGMGMFAGADSGDTRFTRIFIETADGKRQPIVKLLPAQTRQHQKAIWYPTRENFEPLAMSLRRTSFVASNEASKVYKIDKDSNTREAMEQSHYLLHARGPRPGGDDADWTLVIEYWEISYDGSKREARATLTETMRFAKGSGS
;
A
#
# COMPACT_ATOMS: atom_id res chain seq x y z
N MET A 1 60.54 10.84 -3.43
CA MET A 1 59.70 9.99 -4.31
C MET A 1 58.78 9.01 -3.54
N THR A 2 58.74 9.05 -2.21
CA THR A 2 58.01 8.09 -1.35
C THR A 2 56.61 8.52 -0.91
N LYS A 3 56.26 9.81 -1.00
CA LYS A 3 54.93 10.33 -0.59
C LYS A 3 53.79 10.04 -1.59
N TRP A 4 54.10 9.65 -2.83
CA TRP A 4 53.10 9.44 -3.87
C TRP A 4 52.46 8.03 -3.79
N LEU A 5 53.23 7.04 -3.34
CA LEU A 5 52.77 5.65 -3.18
C LEU A 5 51.84 5.44 -1.98
N THR A 6 51.96 6.23 -0.92
CA THR A 6 51.10 6.12 0.28
C THR A 6 49.68 6.61 0.05
N HIS A 7 49.47 7.66 -0.76
CA HIS A 7 48.12 8.15 -1.04
C HIS A 7 47.30 7.22 -1.95
N HIS A 8 47.94 6.48 -2.85
CA HIS A 8 47.24 5.50 -3.69
C HIS A 8 46.77 4.29 -2.88
N ASN A 9 47.60 3.76 -1.99
CA ASN A 9 47.25 2.58 -1.18
C ASN A 9 46.12 2.84 -0.18
N LEU A 10 46.06 4.04 0.42
CA LEU A 10 44.97 4.41 1.32
C LEU A 10 43.61 4.51 0.61
N LYS A 11 43.58 5.05 -0.61
CA LYS A 11 42.34 5.15 -1.40
C LYS A 11 41.83 3.77 -1.82
N THR A 12 42.73 2.88 -2.26
CA THR A 12 42.35 1.52 -2.66
C THR A 12 41.86 0.71 -1.46
N ALA A 13 42.54 0.78 -0.31
CA ALA A 13 42.11 0.11 0.92
C ALA A 13 40.75 0.63 1.43
N ALA A 14 40.50 1.94 1.35
CA ALA A 14 39.22 2.53 1.71
C ALA A 14 38.07 2.02 0.82
N ILE A 15 38.31 1.85 -0.48
CA ILE A 15 37.32 1.26 -1.41
C ILE A 15 37.06 -0.20 -1.08
N PHE A 16 38.10 -1.00 -0.82
CA PHE A 16 37.96 -2.41 -0.46
C PHE A 16 37.22 -2.63 0.87
N CYS A 17 37.28 -1.69 1.81
CA CYS A 17 36.49 -1.76 3.04
C CYS A 17 35.09 -1.13 2.90
N ALA A 18 34.93 -0.10 2.08
CA ALA A 18 33.64 0.58 1.90
C ALA A 18 32.63 -0.30 1.15
N ILE A 19 33.06 -1.01 0.09
CA ILE A 19 32.18 -1.88 -0.70
C ILE A 19 31.49 -2.96 0.15
N PRO A 20 32.19 -3.78 0.96
CA PRO A 20 31.54 -4.80 1.78
C PRO A 20 30.66 -4.19 2.88
N MET A 21 31.03 -3.04 3.46
CA MET A 21 30.16 -2.36 4.44
C MET A 21 28.86 -1.87 3.80
N ILE A 22 28.93 -1.28 2.60
CA ILE A 22 27.73 -0.86 1.85
C ILE A 22 26.88 -2.08 1.47
N ALA A 23 27.52 -3.17 1.01
CA ALA A 23 26.82 -4.40 0.68
C ALA A 23 26.11 -5.01 1.91
N ALA A 24 26.79 -5.07 3.06
CA ALA A 24 26.22 -5.54 4.31
C ALA A 24 25.04 -4.66 4.77
N TYR A 25 25.17 -3.33 4.64
CA TYR A 25 24.08 -2.40 4.93
C TYR A 25 22.86 -2.63 4.03
N ILE A 26 23.05 -2.80 2.72
CA ILE A 26 21.97 -3.08 1.77
C ILE A 26 21.30 -4.41 2.11
N ALA A 27 22.08 -5.46 2.39
CA ALA A 27 21.54 -6.77 2.76
C ALA A 27 20.75 -6.72 4.08
N ALA A 28 21.27 -6.03 5.10
CA ALA A 28 20.57 -5.84 6.36
C ALA A 28 19.26 -5.06 6.17
N ARG A 29 19.28 -4.00 5.37
CA ARG A 29 18.07 -3.22 5.03
C ARG A 29 17.04 -4.05 4.29
N GLN A 30 17.46 -4.89 3.34
CA GLN A 30 16.56 -5.80 2.61
C GLN A 30 15.96 -6.85 3.54
N GLY A 31 16.76 -7.44 4.44
CA GLY A 31 16.26 -8.39 5.44
C GLY A 31 15.22 -7.75 6.37
N TYR A 32 15.48 -6.53 6.83
CA TYR A 32 14.53 -5.76 7.64
C TYR A 32 13.22 -5.48 6.88
N LEU A 33 13.31 -5.03 5.62
CA LEU A 33 12.13 -4.73 4.81
C LEU A 33 11.30 -5.97 4.50
N ASN A 34 11.95 -7.11 4.22
CA ASN A 34 11.25 -8.38 4.00
C ASN A 34 10.54 -8.86 5.26
N ALA A 35 11.19 -8.77 6.43
CA ALA A 35 10.64 -9.22 7.69
C ALA A 35 9.44 -8.37 8.17
N ASN A 36 9.44 -7.07 7.92
CA ASN A 36 8.43 -6.15 8.45
C ASN A 36 7.34 -5.74 7.44
N TYR A 37 7.65 -5.76 6.14
CA TYR A 37 6.75 -5.25 5.10
C TYR A 37 6.53 -6.25 3.94
N HIS A 38 6.96 -7.51 4.13
CA HIS A 38 6.82 -8.59 3.14
C HIS A 38 7.32 -8.21 1.73
N LEU A 39 8.28 -7.28 1.66
CA LEU A 39 8.92 -6.88 0.41
C LEU A 39 9.90 -7.97 0.03
N SER A 40 9.74 -8.54 -1.16
CA SER A 40 10.67 -9.52 -1.69
C SER A 40 12.08 -8.92 -1.70
N THR A 41 13.03 -9.68 -1.15
CA THR A 41 14.42 -9.25 -1.18
C THR A 41 14.88 -9.19 -2.63
N TRP A 42 15.51 -8.07 -3.01
CA TRP A 42 16.16 -7.99 -4.31
C TRP A 42 17.28 -9.04 -4.34
N LYS A 43 17.00 -10.18 -4.96
CA LYS A 43 18.00 -11.19 -5.35
C LYS A 43 18.83 -10.65 -6.52
N GLY A 44 19.84 -9.84 -6.22
CA GLY A 44 20.72 -9.28 -7.25
C GLY A 44 21.60 -10.38 -7.86
N GLY A 45 21.64 -10.48 -9.18
CA GLY A 45 22.79 -11.08 -9.88
C GLY A 45 22.56 -12.18 -10.92
N GLY A 46 21.33 -12.45 -11.36
CA GLY A 46 21.07 -13.36 -12.49
C GLY A 46 20.10 -12.72 -13.49
N MET A 47 20.45 -12.72 -14.78
CA MET A 47 19.51 -12.34 -15.85
C MET A 47 18.28 -13.24 -15.76
N GLY A 48 17.18 -12.67 -15.25
CA GLY A 48 15.90 -13.32 -15.04
C GLY A 48 15.79 -13.95 -13.65
N MET A 49 15.03 -13.33 -12.74
CA MET A 49 14.09 -14.02 -11.83
C MET A 49 13.46 -13.08 -10.78
N PHE A 50 12.12 -13.01 -10.85
CA PHE A 50 11.14 -12.63 -9.81
C PHE A 50 10.98 -11.17 -9.37
N ALA A 51 10.89 -10.23 -10.31
CA ALA A 51 10.17 -8.96 -10.08
C ALA A 51 8.63 -9.13 -9.97
N GLY A 52 8.12 -10.36 -10.06
CA GLY A 52 6.68 -10.65 -10.15
C GLY A 52 5.94 -10.79 -8.81
N ALA A 53 6.63 -10.96 -7.69
CA ALA A 53 5.98 -11.14 -6.39
C ALA A 53 5.47 -9.80 -5.81
N ASP A 54 6.21 -8.72 -6.02
CA ASP A 54 5.82 -7.36 -5.63
C ASP A 54 5.34 -6.57 -6.84
N SER A 55 4.36 -7.10 -7.56
CA SER A 55 3.64 -6.30 -8.55
C SER A 55 2.53 -5.51 -7.85
N GLY A 56 2.15 -4.36 -8.40
CA GLY A 56 0.98 -3.61 -7.90
C GLY A 56 -0.32 -4.43 -7.94
N ASP A 57 -0.33 -5.58 -8.62
CA ASP A 57 -1.46 -6.48 -8.73
C ASP A 57 -1.60 -7.45 -7.55
N THR A 58 -0.53 -7.68 -6.78
CA THR A 58 -0.57 -8.52 -5.56
C THR A 58 -0.90 -7.73 -4.30
N ARG A 59 -0.97 -6.39 -4.39
CA ARG A 59 -1.20 -5.50 -3.25
C ARG A 59 -2.29 -4.51 -3.58
N PHE A 60 -3.35 -4.49 -2.78
CA PHE A 60 -4.44 -3.55 -2.99
C PHE A 60 -4.95 -3.00 -1.67
N THR A 61 -5.64 -1.86 -1.73
CA THR A 61 -6.33 -1.33 -0.56
C THR A 61 -7.80 -1.16 -0.83
N ARG A 62 -8.60 -1.35 0.21
CA ARG A 62 -9.99 -0.92 0.22
C ARG A 62 -10.11 0.31 1.09
N ILE A 63 -10.68 1.38 0.52
CA ILE A 63 -10.82 2.65 1.20
C ILE A 63 -12.31 2.86 1.49
N PHE A 64 -12.64 3.17 2.73
CA PHE A 64 -14.01 3.38 3.18
C PHE A 64 -14.13 4.67 3.95
N ILE A 65 -15.31 5.28 3.84
CA ILE A 65 -15.79 6.27 4.80
C ILE A 65 -16.67 5.53 5.80
N GLU A 66 -16.33 5.61 7.08
CA GLU A 66 -17.11 5.08 8.19
C GLU A 66 -17.83 6.24 8.88
N THR A 67 -19.16 6.24 8.85
CA THR A 67 -20.00 7.25 9.51
C THR A 67 -20.11 6.97 11.01
N ALA A 68 -20.61 7.94 11.79
CA ALA A 68 -20.84 7.77 13.23
C ALA A 68 -21.74 6.56 13.57
N ASP A 69 -22.67 6.23 12.69
CA ASP A 69 -23.56 5.05 12.80
C ASP A 69 -22.87 3.70 12.50
N GLY A 70 -21.55 3.71 12.26
CA GLY A 70 -20.76 2.52 11.92
C GLY A 70 -20.96 2.02 10.49
N LYS A 71 -21.72 2.73 9.65
CA LYS A 71 -21.92 2.36 8.24
C LYS A 71 -20.69 2.69 7.43
N ARG A 72 -20.22 1.71 6.65
CA ARG A 72 -19.08 1.87 5.73
C ARG A 72 -19.55 2.14 4.31
N GLN A 73 -18.90 3.09 3.64
CA GLN A 73 -19.15 3.43 2.25
C GLN A 73 -17.82 3.35 1.47
N PRO A 74 -17.68 2.40 0.53
CA PRO A 74 -16.45 2.22 -0.22
C PRO A 74 -16.20 3.37 -1.19
N ILE A 75 -14.97 3.87 -1.22
CA ILE A 75 -14.49 4.81 -2.22
C ILE A 75 -13.85 4.01 -3.35
N VAL A 76 -14.47 4.06 -4.53
CA VAL A 76 -14.01 3.28 -5.70
C VAL A 76 -13.22 4.11 -6.70
N LYS A 77 -13.40 5.43 -6.68
CA LYS A 77 -12.75 6.34 -7.62
C LYS A 77 -12.08 7.49 -6.91
N LEU A 78 -10.75 7.53 -7.05
CA LEU A 78 -9.87 8.59 -6.55
C LEU A 78 -9.63 9.66 -7.63
N LEU A 79 -9.32 10.88 -7.19
CA LEU A 79 -8.79 11.91 -8.08
C LEU A 79 -7.37 11.54 -8.55
N PRO A 80 -6.90 12.03 -9.72
CA PRO A 80 -5.56 11.68 -10.22
C PRO A 80 -4.41 11.95 -9.24
N ALA A 81 -4.50 13.04 -8.47
CA ALA A 81 -3.51 13.35 -7.43
C ALA A 81 -3.54 12.33 -6.28
N GLN A 82 -4.74 11.91 -5.86
CA GLN A 82 -4.95 10.90 -4.83
C GLN A 82 -4.48 9.53 -5.30
N THR A 83 -4.75 9.15 -6.56
CA THR A 83 -4.24 7.91 -7.15
C THR A 83 -2.72 7.84 -7.08
N ARG A 84 -2.00 8.95 -7.34
CA ARG A 84 -0.54 8.97 -7.21
C ARG A 84 -0.07 8.81 -5.76
N GLN A 85 -0.73 9.45 -4.80
CA GLN A 85 -0.41 9.29 -3.37
C GLN A 85 -0.67 7.84 -2.92
N HIS A 86 -1.81 7.29 -3.33
CA HIS A 86 -2.24 5.92 -3.07
C HIS A 86 -1.26 4.89 -3.63
N GLN A 87 -0.86 5.03 -4.90
CA GLN A 87 0.14 4.16 -5.52
C GLN A 87 1.47 4.19 -4.76
N LYS A 88 1.93 5.37 -4.32
CA LYS A 88 3.15 5.49 -3.49
C LYS A 88 3.01 4.80 -2.15
N ALA A 89 1.86 4.96 -1.49
CA ALA A 89 1.61 4.37 -0.18
C ALA A 89 1.48 2.84 -0.21
N ILE A 90 0.93 2.25 -1.30
CA ILE A 90 0.84 0.79 -1.44
C ILE A 90 2.21 0.11 -1.41
N TRP A 91 3.26 0.75 -1.92
CA TRP A 91 4.60 0.18 -1.94
C TRP A 91 5.20 0.04 -0.53
N TYR A 92 4.85 0.96 0.37
CA TYR A 92 5.31 1.00 1.76
C TYR A 92 4.11 1.33 2.66
N PRO A 93 3.30 0.31 3.04
CA PRO A 93 1.95 0.49 3.55
C PRO A 93 1.91 0.90 5.03
N THR A 94 2.65 1.94 5.39
CA THR A 94 2.69 2.52 6.74
C THR A 94 1.64 3.61 6.90
N ARG A 95 1.14 3.81 8.13
CA ARG A 95 0.21 4.90 8.48
C ARG A 95 0.67 6.27 7.97
N GLU A 96 1.95 6.60 8.12
CA GLU A 96 2.56 7.87 7.74
C GLU A 96 2.52 8.10 6.22
N ASN A 97 2.72 7.05 5.43
CA ASN A 97 2.64 7.14 3.97
C ASN A 97 1.20 7.28 3.46
N PHE A 98 0.22 6.76 4.20
CA PHE A 98 -1.21 6.91 3.89
C PHE A 98 -1.81 8.22 4.41
N GLU A 99 -1.16 8.92 5.33
CA GLU A 99 -1.65 10.16 5.91
C GLU A 99 -1.87 11.29 4.87
N PRO A 100 -0.95 11.56 3.93
CA PRO A 100 -1.19 12.54 2.87
C PRO A 100 -2.40 12.21 1.99
N LEU A 101 -2.64 10.92 1.73
CA LEU A 101 -3.83 10.47 1.02
C LEU A 101 -5.09 10.71 1.87
N ALA A 102 -5.03 10.37 3.16
CA ALA A 102 -6.14 10.55 4.08
C ALA A 102 -6.55 12.03 4.22
N MET A 103 -5.57 12.93 4.35
CA MET A 103 -5.78 14.37 4.37
C MET A 103 -6.40 14.87 3.06
N SER A 104 -5.91 14.40 1.91
CA SER A 104 -6.48 14.76 0.60
C SER A 104 -7.94 14.30 0.47
N LEU A 105 -8.25 13.08 0.93
CA LEU A 105 -9.61 12.52 0.89
C LEU A 105 -10.56 13.27 1.82
N ARG A 106 -10.13 13.68 3.01
CA ARG A 106 -10.97 14.49 3.93
C ARG A 106 -11.44 15.80 3.31
N ARG A 107 -10.55 16.44 2.53
CA ARG A 107 -10.80 17.70 1.81
C ARG A 107 -11.60 17.50 0.51
N THR A 108 -12.03 16.29 0.21
CA THR A 108 -12.73 15.95 -1.03
C THR A 108 -14.22 15.72 -0.77
N SER A 109 -15.04 16.26 -1.66
CA SER A 109 -16.47 15.93 -1.76
C SER A 109 -16.64 14.62 -2.50
N PHE A 110 -17.46 13.75 -1.92
CA PHE A 110 -17.84 12.48 -2.53
C PHE A 110 -19.30 12.54 -2.97
N VAL A 111 -19.59 11.90 -4.09
CA VAL A 111 -20.96 11.69 -4.57
C VAL A 111 -21.20 10.19 -4.64
N ALA A 112 -22.34 9.76 -4.10
CA ALA A 112 -22.79 8.39 -4.24
C ALA A 112 -23.05 8.09 -5.73
N SER A 113 -22.47 7.00 -6.22
CA SER A 113 -22.84 6.41 -7.49
C SER A 113 -24.30 6.01 -7.43
N ASN A 114 -25.04 6.24 -8.52
CA ASN A 114 -26.39 5.71 -8.68
C ASN A 114 -26.39 4.16 -8.78
N GLU A 115 -25.20 3.57 -8.95
CA GLU A 115 -24.98 2.13 -8.92
C GLU A 115 -24.66 1.67 -7.49
N ALA A 116 -25.64 1.04 -6.84
CA ALA A 116 -25.37 0.25 -5.64
C ALA A 116 -24.59 -1.00 -6.06
N SER A 117 -23.39 -1.20 -5.53
CA SER A 117 -22.64 -2.43 -5.79
C SER A 117 -23.27 -3.55 -4.98
N LYS A 118 -23.82 -4.55 -5.67
CA LYS A 118 -24.18 -5.82 -5.04
C LYS A 118 -22.89 -6.52 -4.65
N VAL A 119 -22.71 -6.79 -3.36
CA VAL A 119 -21.60 -7.61 -2.87
C VAL A 119 -22.01 -9.06 -3.06
N TYR A 120 -21.23 -9.83 -3.80
CA TYR A 120 -21.49 -11.26 -3.98
C TYR A 120 -20.54 -12.07 -3.12
N LYS A 121 -21.09 -12.98 -2.32
CA LYS A 121 -20.29 -14.05 -1.73
C LYS A 121 -20.10 -15.12 -2.80
N ILE A 122 -18.85 -15.39 -3.16
CA ILE A 122 -18.51 -16.50 -4.03
C ILE A 122 -18.19 -17.66 -3.10
N ASP A 123 -19.10 -18.64 -3.06
CA ASP A 123 -18.87 -19.88 -2.35
C ASP A 123 -18.05 -20.83 -3.25
N LYS A 124 -16.93 -21.32 -2.72
CA LYS A 124 -15.88 -22.00 -3.48
C LYS A 124 -16.34 -23.39 -3.97
N ASP A 125 -17.29 -23.99 -3.24
CA ASP A 125 -17.74 -25.36 -3.49
C ASP A 125 -18.99 -25.40 -4.39
N SER A 126 -19.81 -24.36 -4.38
CA SER A 126 -21.11 -24.36 -5.05
C SER A 126 -21.16 -23.56 -6.36
N ASN A 127 -20.13 -22.75 -6.65
CA ASN A 127 -20.09 -21.80 -7.76
C ASN A 127 -21.31 -20.84 -7.80
N THR A 128 -22.05 -20.75 -6.69
CA THR A 128 -23.22 -19.89 -6.55
C THR A 128 -22.78 -18.52 -6.04
N ARG A 129 -23.28 -17.48 -6.70
CA ARG A 129 -23.07 -16.08 -6.29
C ARG A 129 -24.26 -15.64 -5.47
N GLU A 130 -24.16 -15.70 -4.16
CA GLU A 130 -25.19 -15.13 -3.28
C GLU A 130 -24.98 -13.63 -3.14
N ALA A 131 -25.99 -12.85 -3.51
CA ALA A 131 -25.98 -11.41 -3.25
C ALA A 131 -26.14 -11.18 -1.75
N MET A 132 -25.12 -10.61 -1.11
CA MET A 132 -25.21 -10.18 0.27
C MET A 132 -26.13 -8.94 0.35
N GLU A 133 -26.98 -8.91 1.38
CA GLU A 133 -27.95 -7.83 1.62
C GLU A 133 -27.29 -6.46 1.89
N GLN A 134 -25.97 -6.44 2.08
CA GLN A 134 -25.17 -5.23 2.23
C GLN A 134 -24.93 -4.58 0.86
N SER A 135 -25.92 -3.84 0.37
CA SER A 135 -25.73 -2.91 -0.75
C SER A 135 -25.05 -1.64 -0.23
N HIS A 136 -23.80 -1.42 -0.64
CA HIS A 136 -23.11 -0.17 -0.35
C HIS A 136 -23.22 0.78 -1.54
N TYR A 137 -23.49 2.06 -1.26
CA TYR A 137 -23.30 3.10 -2.25
C TYR A 137 -21.80 3.28 -2.49
N LEU A 138 -21.40 3.16 -3.75
CA LEU A 138 -20.02 3.42 -4.16
C LEU A 138 -19.79 4.94 -4.19
N LEU A 139 -18.74 5.42 -3.53
CA LEU A 139 -18.41 6.83 -3.51
C LEU A 139 -17.39 7.17 -4.60
N HIS A 140 -17.68 8.23 -5.35
CA HIS A 140 -16.77 8.84 -6.33
C HIS A 140 -16.30 10.20 -5.84
N ALA A 141 -14.99 10.44 -5.87
CA ALA A 141 -14.44 11.77 -5.62
C ALA A 141 -14.83 12.76 -6.73
N ARG A 142 -15.45 13.89 -6.37
CA ARG A 142 -15.91 14.92 -7.32
C ARG A 142 -15.02 16.18 -7.35
N GLY A 143 -14.36 16.51 -6.25
CA GLY A 143 -13.52 17.70 -6.15
C GLY A 143 -13.39 18.22 -4.72
N PRO A 144 -12.86 19.43 -4.51
CA PRO A 144 -12.70 20.01 -3.19
C PRO A 144 -14.02 20.16 -2.44
N ARG A 145 -13.99 20.00 -1.12
CA ARG A 145 -15.16 20.19 -0.26
C ARG A 145 -15.48 21.68 -0.11
N PRO A 146 -16.72 22.12 -0.39
CA PRO A 146 -17.14 23.48 -0.07
C PRO A 146 -17.28 23.62 1.44
N GLY A 147 -16.72 24.68 2.02
CA GLY A 147 -16.97 25.06 3.42
C GLY A 147 -15.83 24.84 4.41
N GLY A 148 -14.68 24.27 4.03
CA GLY A 148 -13.49 24.20 4.89
C GLY A 148 -13.60 23.32 6.15
N ASP A 149 -14.81 22.94 6.56
CA ASP A 149 -15.04 22.08 7.72
C ASP A 149 -14.59 20.65 7.48
N ASP A 150 -13.83 20.14 8.45
CA ASP A 150 -13.38 18.76 8.48
C ASP A 150 -14.57 17.80 8.62
N ALA A 151 -14.56 16.80 7.76
CA ALA A 151 -15.60 15.79 7.71
C ALA A 151 -15.73 15.02 9.03
N ASP A 152 -16.97 14.88 9.51
CA ASP A 152 -17.32 14.12 10.71
C ASP A 152 -17.48 12.61 10.43
N TRP A 153 -16.52 12.06 9.71
CA TRP A 153 -16.44 10.63 9.43
C TRP A 153 -15.00 10.14 9.58
N THR A 154 -14.82 8.84 9.77
CA THR A 154 -13.51 8.20 9.88
C THR A 154 -13.14 7.58 8.55
N LEU A 155 -11.93 7.88 8.06
CA LEU A 155 -11.39 7.17 6.90
C LEU A 155 -10.85 5.83 7.38
N VAL A 156 -11.26 4.75 6.74
CA VAL A 156 -10.71 3.42 6.98
C VAL A 156 -10.00 2.96 5.71
N ILE A 157 -8.71 2.64 5.83
CA ILE A 157 -7.92 2.06 4.75
C ILE A 157 -7.51 0.66 5.18
N GLU A 158 -8.05 -0.34 4.51
CA GLU A 158 -7.66 -1.74 4.67
C GLU A 158 -6.63 -2.09 3.62
N TYR A 159 -5.45 -2.55 4.03
CA TYR A 159 -4.37 -3.01 3.16
C TYR A 159 -4.40 -4.53 3.06
N TRP A 160 -4.42 -5.03 1.83
CA TRP A 160 -4.57 -6.43 1.51
C TRP A 160 -3.42 -6.92 0.63
N GLU A 161 -2.97 -8.13 0.90
CA GLU A 161 -1.93 -8.82 0.13
C GLU A 161 -2.50 -10.11 -0.48
N ILE A 162 -2.20 -10.34 -1.76
CA ILE A 162 -2.50 -11.57 -2.48
C ILE A 162 -1.24 -12.42 -2.49
N SER A 163 -1.33 -13.57 -1.84
CA SER A 163 -0.31 -14.63 -1.90
C SER A 163 -0.77 -15.75 -2.82
N TYR A 164 0.15 -16.37 -3.54
CA TYR A 164 -0.13 -17.53 -4.39
C TYR A 164 0.61 -18.74 -3.85
N ASP A 165 -0.14 -19.77 -3.45
CA ASP A 165 0.42 -21.07 -3.08
C ASP A 165 0.55 -21.92 -4.36
N GLY A 166 1.78 -21.99 -4.89
CA GLY A 166 2.06 -22.75 -6.11
C GLY A 166 1.85 -24.26 -5.96
N SER A 167 1.90 -24.80 -4.73
CA SER A 167 1.66 -26.22 -4.49
C SER A 167 0.17 -26.59 -4.62
N LYS A 168 -0.71 -25.66 -4.20
CA LYS A 168 -2.16 -25.82 -4.28
C LYS A 168 -2.78 -25.17 -5.51
N ARG A 169 -2.02 -24.34 -6.22
CA ARG A 169 -2.49 -23.46 -7.31
C ARG A 169 -3.62 -22.53 -6.86
N GLU A 170 -3.52 -22.02 -5.63
CA GLU A 170 -4.54 -21.16 -5.02
C GLU A 170 -3.98 -19.77 -4.73
N ALA A 171 -4.74 -18.73 -5.10
CA ALA A 171 -4.48 -17.36 -4.68
C ALA A 171 -5.32 -17.03 -3.44
N ARG A 172 -4.73 -16.39 -2.45
CA ARG A 172 -5.39 -15.96 -1.21
C ARG A 172 -5.10 -14.49 -0.93
N ALA A 173 -6.17 -13.71 -0.83
CA ALA A 173 -6.11 -12.35 -0.30
C ALA A 173 -6.19 -12.38 1.23
N THR A 174 -5.25 -11.71 1.89
CA THR A 174 -5.18 -11.60 3.35
C THR A 174 -5.20 -10.13 3.75
N LEU A 175 -6.01 -9.78 4.74
CA LEU A 175 -5.99 -8.44 5.35
C LEU A 175 -4.75 -8.35 6.23
N THR A 176 -3.82 -7.48 5.85
CA THR A 176 -2.55 -7.30 6.57
C THR A 176 -2.68 -6.19 7.62
N GLU A 177 -3.28 -5.06 7.25
CA GLU A 177 -3.41 -3.92 8.16
C GLU A 177 -4.73 -3.15 7.93
N THR A 178 -5.26 -2.56 9.00
CA THR A 178 -6.39 -1.63 8.94
C THR A 178 -6.02 -0.32 9.61
N MET A 179 -5.90 0.74 8.81
CA MET A 179 -5.56 2.08 9.25
C MET A 179 -6.82 2.93 9.37
N ARG A 180 -6.98 3.62 10.51
CA ARG A 180 -8.11 4.52 10.77
C ARG A 180 -7.65 5.95 10.99
N PHE A 181 -8.22 6.88 10.23
CA PHE A 181 -7.92 8.31 10.30
C PHE A 181 -9.20 9.07 10.69
N ALA A 182 -9.33 9.36 11.98
CA ALA A 182 -10.42 10.15 12.55
C ALA A 182 -10.17 11.65 12.37
N LYS A 183 -11.18 12.47 12.68
CA LYS A 183 -11.03 13.93 12.66
C LYS A 183 -9.95 14.33 13.66
N GLY A 184 -9.05 15.23 13.26
CA GLY A 184 -7.93 15.68 14.10
C GLY A 184 -6.82 14.63 14.32
N SER A 185 -6.81 13.51 13.59
CA SER A 185 -5.78 12.47 13.75
C SER A 185 -4.47 12.72 12.98
N GLY A 186 -4.28 13.93 12.43
CA GLY A 186 -3.02 14.36 11.83
C GLY A 186 -2.34 15.33 12.78
N SER A 187 -1.20 14.91 13.34
CA SER A 187 -0.39 15.69 14.27
C SER A 187 0.59 16.59 13.52
#